data_AF-C5BL69-F1
#
_entry.id   AF-C5BL69-F1
#
_cell.length_a   1.000
_cell.length_b   1.000
_cell.length_c   1.000
_cell.angle_alpha   90.00
_cell.angle_beta   90.00
_cell.angle_gamma   90.00
#
_symmetry.space_group_name_H-M   'P 1'
#
loop_
_entity.id
_entity.type
_entity.pdbx_description
1 polymer ?
#
loop_
_entity_poly.entity_id
_entity_poly.type
_entity_poly.pdbx_seq_one_letter_code
_entity_poly.pdbx_strand_id
1 'polypeptide(L)'
;MTMKNITIYVSVLGMLLFISKAIAVEANSCPAVDCDCTSLPREAWQDYCYTYELKLKQSCTANNNVPTDYCSLHGPAATPLPLALSTESPAKLPASEMDASVSRVKNTFRGMDSDISTLRNKVSSLWFADAIALLKKIDADLDTVYGLERQVSAQWIATGQASSAESHWADFAKSSEGFAEGWREYGDQLWEMYLAESSPQAKAAYRVIAFRVMRLSGKSYEMAADGFGRTGKYKRSAKLWTEAAAGSKLVMARKESSGAKKSHVGFYRLQASSRMNRATYYWALDNNEDGVVEALAQAQALSGQAEMQTLLADQEEDPTISNQQAN
;
A
#
# COMPACT_ATOMS: atom_id res chain seq x y z
N MET A 1 40.61 65.41 47.67
CA MET A 1 39.43 64.67 48.14
C MET A 1 38.21 65.44 47.66
N THR A 2 37.88 65.54 46.36
CA THR A 2 37.47 64.47 45.40
C THR A 2 36.54 63.45 46.05
N MET A 3 35.33 63.16 45.59
CA MET A 3 34.46 63.66 44.52
C MET A 3 33.10 62.97 44.81
N LYS A 4 31.99 63.70 44.76
CA LYS A 4 30.84 63.49 43.85
C LYS A 4 30.06 62.15 43.90
N ASN A 5 28.73 62.33 43.96
CA ASN A 5 27.69 61.65 43.16
C ASN A 5 27.18 60.26 43.65
N ILE A 6 25.96 59.75 43.39
CA ILE A 6 24.92 59.88 42.32
C ILE A 6 23.59 59.44 43.00
N THR A 7 22.54 60.27 43.04
CA THR A 7 21.36 60.26 42.15
C THR A 7 20.62 58.91 42.03
N ILE A 8 19.51 58.82 42.76
CA ILE A 8 18.38 57.90 42.55
C ILE A 8 17.64 58.35 41.29
N TYR A 9 17.50 57.50 40.27
CA TYR A 9 16.39 57.57 39.30
C TYR A 9 16.08 56.19 38.70
N VAL A 10 14.87 55.72 39.02
CA VAL A 10 13.85 55.18 38.11
C VAL A 10 14.33 54.30 36.95
N SER A 11 13.96 53.02 37.00
CA SER A 11 13.54 52.23 35.82
C SER A 11 12.80 50.97 36.27
N VAL A 12 11.60 51.16 36.83
CA VAL A 12 10.55 50.13 36.87
C VAL A 12 9.86 50.17 35.51
N LEU A 13 10.40 49.49 34.49
CA LEU A 13 9.68 49.10 33.27
C LEU A 13 10.65 48.34 32.36
N GLY A 14 10.51 47.02 32.28
CA GLY A 14 11.33 46.26 31.33
C GLY A 14 11.49 44.78 31.64
N MET A 15 10.50 44.13 32.25
CA MET A 15 10.57 42.69 32.53
C MET A 15 9.20 42.03 32.31
N LEU A 16 8.59 42.26 31.14
CA LEU A 16 7.28 41.67 30.81
C LEU A 16 6.98 41.57 29.30
N LEU A 17 7.99 41.28 28.47
CA LEU A 17 7.78 41.05 27.01
C LEU A 17 8.69 39.93 26.43
N PHE A 18 8.94 38.84 27.16
CA PHE A 18 9.72 37.69 26.64
C PHE A 18 9.03 36.33 26.82
N ILE A 19 7.70 36.29 26.99
CA ILE A 19 6.96 35.02 27.14
C ILE A 19 5.82 34.97 26.13
N SER A 20 6.12 34.70 24.85
CA SER A 20 5.17 34.15 23.85
C SER A 20 5.79 34.01 22.45
N LYS A 21 6.97 33.38 22.34
CA LYS A 21 7.48 32.89 21.03
C LYS A 21 7.97 31.43 21.04
N ALA A 22 7.54 30.65 22.02
CA ALA A 22 7.42 29.20 21.88
C ALA A 22 5.91 28.97 21.89
N ILE A 23 5.23 28.56 20.82
CA ILE A 23 5.37 27.30 20.10
C ILE A 23 4.86 27.57 18.68
N ALA A 24 5.75 27.60 17.68
CA ALA A 24 5.35 27.70 16.26
C ALA A 24 6.24 26.82 15.38
N VAL A 25 6.66 25.66 15.91
CA VAL A 25 7.56 24.72 15.20
C VAL A 25 6.87 23.41 14.79
N GLU A 26 5.62 23.15 15.19
CA GLU A 26 4.88 21.96 14.72
C GLU A 26 3.96 22.22 13.51
N ALA A 27 4.12 23.35 12.82
CA ALA A 27 3.31 23.67 11.64
C ALA A 27 3.59 22.79 10.40
N ASN A 28 4.54 21.85 10.47
CA ASN A 28 4.84 20.88 9.41
C ASN A 28 4.62 19.41 9.84
N SER A 29 4.06 19.14 11.02
CA SER A 29 3.78 17.76 11.44
C SER A 29 2.35 17.38 11.07
N CYS A 30 2.16 16.76 9.91
CA CYS A 30 0.96 15.96 9.63
C CYS A 30 1.28 14.49 9.99
N PRO A 31 0.81 13.97 11.15
CA PRO A 31 1.12 12.60 11.59
C PRO A 31 0.47 11.52 10.74
N ALA A 32 -0.51 11.89 9.90
CA ALA A 32 -1.12 10.99 8.93
C ALA A 32 -0.24 10.73 7.71
N VAL A 33 0.92 11.41 7.59
CA VAL A 33 1.88 11.27 6.49
C VAL A 33 3.22 10.79 7.05
N ASP A 34 3.63 9.60 6.62
CA ASP A 34 4.94 9.00 6.83
C ASP A 34 5.23 8.14 5.60
N CYS A 35 6.12 8.57 4.71
CA CYS A 35 6.41 7.82 3.49
C CYS A 35 7.47 6.73 3.70
N ASP A 36 7.91 6.51 4.94
CA ASP A 36 8.90 5.51 5.34
C ASP A 36 10.17 5.60 4.48
N CYS A 37 10.65 6.83 4.26
CA CYS A 37 11.76 7.10 3.35
C CYS A 37 13.06 6.43 3.79
N THR A 38 13.31 6.29 5.09
CA THR A 38 14.53 5.65 5.64
C THR A 38 14.72 4.20 5.25
N SER A 39 13.62 3.50 4.92
CA SER A 39 13.67 2.09 4.54
C SER A 39 14.08 1.88 3.07
N LEU A 40 14.08 2.94 2.26
CA LEU A 40 14.43 2.83 0.86
C LEU A 40 15.92 2.50 0.71
N PRO A 41 16.29 1.56 -0.17
CA PRO A 41 17.65 1.01 -0.21
C PRO A 41 18.70 1.95 -0.82
N ARG A 42 18.33 3.11 -1.37
CA ARG A 42 19.25 4.04 -2.05
C ARG A 42 19.08 5.45 -1.55
N GLU A 43 20.18 6.15 -1.29
CA GLU A 43 20.18 7.53 -0.77
C GLU A 43 19.38 8.51 -1.64
N ALA A 44 19.60 8.52 -2.97
CA ALA A 44 18.84 9.38 -3.87
C ALA A 44 17.32 9.11 -3.84
N TRP A 45 16.91 7.86 -3.54
CA TRP A 45 15.50 7.51 -3.38
C TRP A 45 14.95 8.05 -2.05
N GLN A 46 15.74 8.00 -0.99
CA GLN A 46 15.41 8.60 0.30
C GLN A 46 15.22 10.11 0.14
N ASP A 47 16.13 10.81 -0.54
CA ASP A 47 16.07 12.25 -0.77
C ASP A 47 14.82 12.68 -1.56
N TYR A 48 14.52 11.96 -2.64
CA TYR A 48 13.29 12.19 -3.41
C TYR A 48 12.05 11.96 -2.54
N CYS A 49 12.03 10.84 -1.81
CA CYS A 49 10.93 10.50 -0.92
C CYS A 49 10.71 11.58 0.14
N TYR A 50 11.77 12.06 0.81
CA TYR A 50 11.67 13.13 1.81
C TYR A 50 11.18 14.44 1.21
N THR A 51 11.67 14.80 0.02
CA THR A 51 11.23 16.01 -0.69
C THR A 51 9.74 15.95 -0.99
N TYR A 52 9.26 14.79 -1.46
CA TYR A 52 7.84 14.57 -1.74
C TYR A 52 7.01 14.53 -0.46
N GLU A 53 7.46 13.82 0.57
CA GLU A 53 6.81 13.73 1.88
C GLU A 53 6.63 15.11 2.51
N LEU A 54 7.64 15.98 2.43
CA LEU A 54 7.56 17.35 2.93
C LEU A 54 6.46 18.16 2.22
N LYS A 55 6.37 18.06 0.88
CA LYS A 55 5.29 18.70 0.11
C LYS A 55 3.91 18.17 0.53
N LEU A 56 3.80 16.85 0.73
CA LEU A 56 2.56 16.19 1.17
C LEU A 56 2.17 16.58 2.60
N LYS A 57 3.13 16.72 3.51
CA LYS A 57 2.89 17.21 4.87
C LYS A 57 2.38 18.64 4.87
N GLN A 58 2.96 19.52 4.04
CA GLN A 58 2.50 20.90 3.89
C GLN A 58 1.06 20.97 3.38
N SER A 59 0.70 20.19 2.34
CA SER A 59 -0.68 20.16 1.83
C SER A 59 -1.65 19.55 2.83
N CYS A 60 -1.23 18.51 3.57
CA CYS A 60 -2.01 17.90 4.63
C CYS A 60 -2.32 18.89 5.76
N THR A 61 -1.32 19.64 6.25
CA THR A 61 -1.55 20.67 7.29
C THR A 61 -2.46 21.78 6.78
N ALA A 62 -2.29 22.23 5.54
CA ALA A 62 -3.20 23.19 4.91
C ALA A 62 -4.64 22.65 4.75
N ASN A 63 -4.82 21.33 4.74
CA ASN A 63 -6.10 20.63 4.65
C ASN A 63 -6.55 20.02 6.00
N ASN A 64 -6.29 20.71 7.12
CA ASN A 64 -6.72 20.32 8.46
C ASN A 64 -6.25 18.91 8.89
N ASN A 65 -5.00 18.57 8.62
CA ASN A 65 -4.39 17.27 8.91
C ASN A 65 -5.04 16.08 8.17
N VAL A 66 -5.66 16.35 7.01
CA VAL A 66 -6.18 15.32 6.11
C VAL A 66 -5.32 15.30 4.85
N PRO A 67 -4.57 14.22 4.56
CA PRO A 67 -3.78 14.12 3.35
C PRO A 67 -4.64 14.29 2.10
N THR A 68 -4.16 15.09 1.14
CA THR A 68 -4.82 15.34 -0.15
C THR A 68 -4.32 14.42 -1.25
N ASP A 69 -3.23 13.70 -1.00
CA ASP A 69 -2.55 12.83 -1.95
C ASP A 69 -1.89 11.66 -1.19
N TYR A 70 -1.22 10.78 -1.92
CA TYR A 70 -0.53 9.60 -1.40
C TYR A 70 0.98 9.73 -1.51
N CYS A 71 1.71 8.98 -0.68
CA CYS A 71 3.15 8.82 -0.85
C CYS A 71 3.49 8.27 -2.24
N SER A 72 4.55 8.81 -2.85
CA SER A 72 5.03 8.41 -4.17
C SER A 72 6.01 7.24 -4.08
N LEU A 73 7.31 7.44 -4.29
CA LEU A 73 8.33 6.44 -3.95
C LEU A 73 8.36 6.31 -2.42
N HIS A 74 8.21 5.09 -1.90
CA HIS A 74 7.87 4.90 -0.49
C HIS A 74 8.40 3.59 0.08
N GLY A 75 8.60 3.56 1.40
CA GLY A 75 8.95 2.35 2.14
C GLY A 75 7.81 1.36 2.36
N PRO A 76 8.09 0.19 2.96
CA PRO A 76 7.09 -0.82 3.21
C PRO A 76 6.06 -0.45 4.30
N ALA A 77 6.36 0.52 5.17
CA ALA A 77 5.46 1.00 6.23
C ALA A 77 4.73 2.31 5.88
N ALA A 78 4.88 2.81 4.65
CA ALA A 78 4.38 4.12 4.28
C ALA A 78 2.86 4.31 4.40
N THR A 79 2.45 5.54 4.70
CA THR A 79 1.09 6.03 4.83
C THR A 79 0.99 7.52 4.46
N PRO A 80 -0.08 7.97 3.75
CA PRO A 80 -1.15 7.15 3.19
C PRO A 80 -0.75 6.56 1.84
N LEU A 81 -1.32 5.38 1.53
CA LEU A 81 -1.19 4.74 0.22
C LEU A 81 -2.57 4.30 -0.32
N PRO A 82 -2.78 4.29 -1.65
CA PRO A 82 -3.99 3.79 -2.30
C PRO A 82 -3.98 2.26 -2.43
N LEU A 83 -3.39 1.54 -1.48
CA LEU A 83 -3.37 0.07 -1.47
C LEU A 83 -4.70 -0.50 -1.01
N ALA A 84 -4.97 -1.76 -1.35
CA ALA A 84 -6.14 -2.47 -0.84
C ALA A 84 -5.92 -2.97 0.59
N LEU A 85 -4.66 -3.20 0.97
CA LEU A 85 -4.26 -3.60 2.31
C LEU A 85 -4.01 -2.40 3.21
N SER A 86 -4.37 -2.55 4.49
CA SER A 86 -3.96 -1.63 5.55
C SER A 86 -2.48 -1.84 5.90
N THR A 87 -1.72 -0.75 5.95
CA THR A 87 -0.32 -0.73 6.37
C THR A 87 -0.15 -0.49 7.87
N GLU A 88 -1.22 -0.15 8.59
CA GLU A 88 -1.19 0.12 10.04
C GLU A 88 -0.63 -1.05 10.83
N SER A 89 0.23 -0.81 11.81
CA SER A 89 0.79 -1.86 12.67
C SER A 89 -0.30 -2.69 13.34
N PRO A 90 -0.20 -4.04 13.36
CA PRO A 90 -1.21 -4.87 13.97
C PRO A 90 -1.22 -4.64 15.49
N ALA A 91 -2.40 -4.74 16.11
CA ALA A 91 -2.49 -4.82 17.57
C ALA A 91 -1.71 -6.04 18.09
N LYS A 92 -1.21 -5.96 19.33
CA LYS A 92 -0.53 -7.11 19.95
C LYS A 92 -1.53 -8.23 20.21
N LEU A 93 -1.17 -9.46 19.84
CA LEU A 93 -1.95 -10.67 20.09
C LEU A 93 -1.43 -11.39 21.35
N PRO A 94 -2.26 -11.69 22.35
CA PRO A 94 -1.85 -12.50 23.49
C PRO A 94 -1.40 -13.89 23.04
N ALA A 95 -0.32 -14.43 23.64
CA ALA A 95 0.19 -15.76 23.30
C ALA A 95 -0.87 -16.87 23.45
N SER A 96 -1.79 -16.72 24.40
CA SER A 96 -2.91 -17.64 24.64
C SER A 96 -3.94 -17.69 23.50
N GLU A 97 -3.96 -16.69 22.61
CA GLU A 97 -4.90 -16.59 21.49
C GLU A 97 -4.28 -16.99 20.15
N MET A 98 -3.00 -17.37 20.14
CA MET A 98 -2.24 -17.64 18.92
C MET A 98 -2.80 -18.85 18.15
N ASP A 99 -3.03 -19.98 18.82
CA ASP A 99 -3.54 -21.20 18.17
C ASP A 99 -4.95 -21.02 17.61
N ALA A 100 -5.79 -20.28 18.34
CA ALA A 100 -7.14 -19.94 17.88
C ALA A 100 -7.09 -19.04 16.64
N SER A 101 -6.17 -18.06 16.62
CA SER A 101 -5.98 -17.14 15.50
C SER A 101 -5.44 -17.85 14.26
N VAL A 102 -4.43 -18.72 14.41
CA VAL A 102 -3.91 -19.58 13.33
C VAL A 102 -5.02 -20.46 12.75
N SER A 103 -5.81 -21.09 13.63
CA SER A 103 -6.94 -21.93 13.20
C SER A 103 -8.00 -21.12 12.46
N ARG A 104 -8.27 -19.89 12.92
CA ARG A 104 -9.20 -18.97 12.26
C ARG A 104 -8.73 -18.57 10.87
N VAL A 105 -7.46 -18.21 10.69
CA VAL A 105 -6.87 -17.91 9.36
C VAL A 105 -7.11 -19.08 8.40
N LYS A 106 -6.74 -20.30 8.81
CA LYS A 106 -6.89 -21.51 7.98
C LYS A 106 -8.35 -21.81 7.65
N ASN A 107 -9.24 -21.74 8.63
CA ASN A 107 -10.67 -22.03 8.44
C ASN A 107 -11.36 -20.98 7.56
N THR A 108 -11.01 -19.70 7.69
CA THR A 108 -11.55 -18.65 6.83
C THR A 108 -11.09 -18.83 5.38
N PHE A 109 -9.82 -19.17 5.12
CA PHE A 109 -9.37 -19.50 3.75
C PHE A 109 -10.14 -20.67 3.14
N ARG A 110 -10.31 -21.78 3.87
CA ARG A 110 -11.13 -22.92 3.41
C ARG A 110 -12.60 -22.52 3.16
N GLY A 111 -13.15 -21.66 4.01
CA GLY A 111 -14.49 -21.12 3.84
C GLY A 111 -14.62 -20.32 2.53
N MET A 112 -13.60 -19.53 2.19
CA MET A 112 -13.60 -18.73 0.97
C MET A 112 -13.65 -19.59 -0.30
N ASP A 113 -13.00 -20.76 -0.35
CA ASP A 113 -13.10 -21.70 -1.49
C ASP A 113 -14.56 -22.11 -1.77
N SER A 114 -15.31 -22.41 -0.70
CA SER A 114 -16.75 -22.73 -0.79
C SER A 114 -17.56 -21.51 -1.21
N ASP A 115 -17.21 -20.33 -0.70
CA ASP A 115 -17.87 -19.07 -1.06
C ASP A 115 -17.65 -18.72 -2.55
N ILE A 116 -16.52 -19.09 -3.19
CA ILE A 116 -16.32 -18.90 -4.64
C ILE A 116 -17.35 -19.70 -5.44
N SER A 117 -17.52 -20.97 -5.09
CA SER A 117 -18.48 -21.86 -5.77
C SER A 117 -19.90 -21.35 -5.58
N THR A 118 -20.22 -20.93 -4.36
CA THR A 118 -21.53 -20.33 -4.03
C THR A 118 -21.77 -19.04 -4.81
N LEU A 119 -20.75 -18.19 -4.94
CA LEU A 119 -20.81 -16.95 -5.72
C LEU A 119 -21.10 -17.25 -7.19
N ARG A 120 -20.39 -18.21 -7.80
CA ARG A 120 -20.61 -18.64 -9.19
C ARG A 120 -22.05 -19.10 -9.41
N ASN A 121 -22.58 -19.93 -8.51
CA ASN A 121 -23.96 -20.42 -8.56
C ASN A 121 -25.00 -19.28 -8.42
N LYS A 122 -24.75 -18.32 -7.53
CA LYS A 122 -25.63 -17.15 -7.37
C LYS A 122 -25.63 -16.26 -8.61
N VAL A 123 -24.47 -16.04 -9.23
CA VAL A 123 -24.36 -15.28 -10.48
C VAL A 123 -25.06 -16.00 -11.64
N SER A 124 -24.83 -17.30 -11.81
CA SER A 124 -25.47 -18.07 -12.90
C SER A 124 -26.98 -18.18 -12.74
N SER A 125 -27.49 -18.11 -11.50
CA SER A 125 -28.91 -18.10 -11.18
C SER A 125 -29.53 -16.69 -11.18
N LEU A 126 -28.78 -15.66 -11.60
CA LEU A 126 -29.19 -14.25 -11.62
C LEU A 126 -29.55 -13.67 -10.24
N TRP A 127 -29.10 -14.29 -9.15
CA TRP A 127 -29.28 -13.81 -7.77
C TRP A 127 -28.21 -12.77 -7.42
N PHE A 128 -28.20 -11.67 -8.17
CA PHE A 128 -27.13 -10.68 -8.13
C PHE A 128 -27.01 -9.95 -6.78
N ALA A 129 -28.13 -9.69 -6.10
CA ALA A 129 -28.11 -9.04 -4.78
C ALA A 129 -27.35 -9.89 -3.76
N ASP A 130 -27.65 -11.20 -3.71
CA ASP A 130 -26.95 -12.14 -2.85
C ASP A 130 -25.48 -12.31 -3.24
N ALA A 131 -25.17 -12.36 -4.54
CA ALA A 131 -23.80 -12.42 -5.02
C ALA A 131 -22.97 -11.20 -4.54
N ILE A 132 -23.57 -10.00 -4.60
CA ILE A 132 -22.93 -8.77 -4.09
C ILE A 132 -22.77 -8.80 -2.57
N ALA A 133 -23.75 -9.31 -1.83
CA ALA A 133 -23.64 -9.47 -0.38
C ALA A 133 -22.52 -10.45 0.00
N LEU A 134 -22.42 -11.58 -0.70
CA LEU A 134 -21.36 -12.56 -0.51
C LEU A 134 -19.97 -11.98 -0.84
N LEU A 135 -19.85 -11.21 -1.92
CA LEU A 135 -18.59 -10.52 -2.25
C LEU A 135 -18.14 -9.52 -1.19
N LYS A 136 -19.07 -8.82 -0.54
CA LYS A 136 -18.74 -7.92 0.59
C LYS A 136 -18.23 -8.70 1.80
N LYS A 137 -18.84 -9.86 2.08
CA LYS A 137 -18.36 -10.78 3.14
C LYS A 137 -16.94 -11.26 2.83
N ILE A 138 -16.68 -11.75 1.62
CA ILE A 138 -15.36 -12.21 1.19
C ILE A 138 -14.31 -11.09 1.32
N ASP A 139 -14.64 -9.86 0.92
CA ASP A 139 -13.72 -8.71 1.06
C ASP A 139 -13.31 -8.47 2.52
N ALA A 140 -14.29 -8.50 3.43
CA ALA A 140 -14.07 -8.35 4.88
C ALA A 140 -13.33 -9.55 5.50
N ASP A 141 -13.58 -10.76 5.01
CA ASP A 141 -12.87 -11.97 5.42
C ASP A 141 -11.38 -11.89 5.04
N LEU A 142 -11.06 -11.37 3.85
CA LEU A 142 -9.67 -11.12 3.44
C LEU A 142 -8.97 -10.10 4.33
N ASP A 143 -9.64 -9.01 4.73
CA ASP A 143 -9.08 -8.04 5.70
C ASP A 143 -8.82 -8.69 7.06
N THR A 144 -9.80 -9.48 7.54
CA THR A 144 -9.70 -10.18 8.82
C THR A 144 -8.53 -11.16 8.82
N VAL A 145 -8.41 -11.95 7.74
CA VAL A 145 -7.36 -12.95 7.58
C VAL A 145 -5.98 -12.31 7.48
N TYR A 146 -5.83 -11.24 6.68
CA TYR A 146 -4.56 -10.50 6.60
C TYR A 146 -4.17 -9.87 7.94
N GLY A 147 -5.13 -9.27 8.65
CA GLY A 147 -4.91 -8.69 9.98
C GLY A 147 -4.44 -9.74 11.00
N LEU A 148 -5.12 -10.89 11.06
CA LEU A 148 -4.73 -11.99 11.95
C LEU A 148 -3.36 -12.58 11.59
N GLU A 149 -3.06 -12.72 10.30
CA GLU A 149 -1.75 -13.19 9.84
C GLU A 149 -0.61 -12.32 10.36
N ARG A 150 -0.76 -11.00 10.24
CA ARG A 150 0.21 -10.03 10.76
C ARG A 150 0.35 -10.10 12.28
N GLN A 151 -0.76 -10.26 12.99
CA GLN A 151 -0.78 -10.39 14.45
C GLN A 151 -0.06 -11.65 14.93
N VAL A 152 -0.41 -12.79 14.35
CA VAL A 152 0.18 -14.10 14.65
C VAL A 152 1.68 -14.08 14.37
N SER A 153 2.08 -13.57 13.20
CA SER A 153 3.49 -13.50 12.81
C SER A 153 4.31 -12.56 13.69
N ALA A 154 3.75 -11.40 14.07
CA ALA A 154 4.40 -10.50 15.02
C ALA A 154 4.60 -11.17 16.39
N GLN A 155 3.63 -11.96 16.85
CA GLN A 155 3.72 -12.68 18.12
C GLN A 155 4.77 -13.80 18.10
N TRP A 156 4.89 -14.55 16.99
CA TRP A 156 5.97 -15.53 16.83
C TRP A 156 7.35 -14.86 16.85
N ILE A 157 7.53 -13.75 16.13
CA ILE A 157 8.80 -12.99 16.15
C ILE A 157 9.12 -12.52 17.58
N ALA A 158 8.14 -11.95 18.28
CA ALA A 158 8.32 -11.45 19.65
C ALA A 158 8.67 -12.56 20.68
N THR A 159 8.32 -13.82 20.38
CA THR A 159 8.60 -14.98 21.24
C THR A 159 9.79 -15.83 20.75
N GLY A 160 10.59 -15.31 19.81
CA GLY A 160 11.79 -15.98 19.31
C GLY A 160 11.51 -17.12 18.33
N GLN A 161 10.30 -17.21 17.77
CA GLN A 161 9.87 -18.23 16.81
C GLN A 161 9.83 -17.69 15.37
N ALA A 162 10.88 -16.97 14.95
CA ALA A 162 10.92 -16.33 13.62
C ALA A 162 10.73 -17.32 12.45
N SER A 163 11.23 -18.55 12.56
CA SER A 163 11.03 -19.59 11.55
C SER A 163 9.58 -20.04 11.41
N SER A 164 8.81 -20.07 12.51
CA SER A 164 7.38 -20.34 12.48
C SER A 164 6.63 -19.23 11.74
N ALA A 165 7.00 -17.96 11.99
CA ALA A 165 6.44 -16.82 11.28
C ALA A 165 6.74 -16.88 9.78
N GLU A 166 7.99 -17.19 9.40
CA GLU A 166 8.38 -17.33 8.00
C GLU A 166 7.61 -18.44 7.29
N SER A 167 7.51 -19.62 7.90
CA SER A 167 6.76 -20.75 7.34
C SER A 167 5.28 -20.41 7.16
N HIS A 168 4.67 -19.73 8.12
CA HIS A 168 3.26 -19.37 8.04
C HIS A 168 2.99 -18.31 6.98
N TRP A 169 3.87 -17.31 6.85
CA TRP A 169 3.83 -16.36 5.75
C TRP A 169 3.96 -17.02 4.38
N ALA A 170 4.82 -18.04 4.25
CA ALA A 170 4.97 -18.77 3.00
C ALA A 170 3.67 -19.49 2.58
N ASP A 171 3.02 -20.17 3.52
CA ASP A 171 1.74 -20.86 3.28
C ASP A 171 0.61 -19.88 2.98
N PHE A 172 0.54 -18.79 3.74
CA PHE A 172 -0.40 -17.69 3.53
C PHE A 172 -0.24 -17.05 2.16
N ALA A 173 1.01 -16.75 1.77
CA ALA A 173 1.32 -16.11 0.50
C ALA A 173 0.93 -16.98 -0.68
N LYS A 174 1.26 -18.28 -0.63
CA LYS A 174 0.89 -19.26 -1.66
C LYS A 174 -0.62 -19.41 -1.79
N SER A 175 -1.34 -19.45 -0.68
CA SER A 175 -2.81 -19.54 -0.70
C SER A 175 -3.42 -18.27 -1.30
N SER A 176 -2.94 -17.10 -0.87
CA SER A 176 -3.39 -15.80 -1.38
C SER A 176 -3.12 -15.63 -2.88
N GLU A 177 -1.99 -16.13 -3.38
CA GLU A 177 -1.67 -16.15 -4.80
C GLU A 177 -2.69 -16.98 -5.60
N GLY A 178 -3.01 -18.19 -5.14
CA GLY A 178 -4.03 -19.03 -5.78
C GLY A 178 -5.41 -18.36 -5.84
N PHE A 179 -5.81 -17.67 -4.76
CA PHE A 179 -7.03 -16.86 -4.77
C PHE A 179 -6.95 -15.71 -5.77
N ALA A 180 -5.81 -15.02 -5.84
CA ALA A 180 -5.63 -13.89 -6.73
C ALA A 180 -5.80 -14.28 -8.21
N GLU A 181 -5.23 -15.43 -8.60
CA GLU A 181 -5.37 -16.02 -9.94
C GLU A 181 -6.83 -16.42 -10.23
N GLY A 182 -7.47 -17.15 -9.32
CA GLY A 182 -8.87 -17.57 -9.49
C GLY A 182 -9.86 -16.39 -9.58
N TRP A 183 -9.62 -15.33 -8.78
CA TRP A 183 -10.40 -14.10 -8.88
C TRP A 183 -10.14 -13.34 -10.17
N ARG A 184 -8.92 -13.31 -10.67
CA ARG A 184 -8.60 -12.65 -11.95
C ARG A 184 -9.40 -13.30 -13.08
N GLU A 185 -9.27 -14.63 -13.21
CA GLU A 185 -9.96 -15.40 -14.25
C GLU A 185 -11.48 -15.19 -14.19
N TYR A 186 -12.07 -15.30 -13.00
CA TYR A 186 -13.52 -15.14 -12.85
C TYR A 186 -13.97 -13.69 -13.09
N GLY A 187 -13.16 -12.71 -12.71
CA GLY A 187 -13.41 -11.30 -13.02
C GLY A 187 -13.47 -11.04 -14.52
N ASP A 188 -12.56 -11.64 -15.29
CA ASP A 188 -12.56 -11.57 -16.75
C ASP A 188 -13.80 -12.23 -17.36
N GLN A 189 -14.18 -13.42 -16.89
CA GLN A 189 -15.42 -14.08 -17.34
C GLN A 189 -16.67 -13.21 -17.09
N LEU A 190 -16.78 -12.60 -15.91
CA LEU A 190 -17.90 -11.71 -15.57
C LEU A 190 -17.92 -10.44 -16.43
N TRP A 191 -16.74 -9.97 -16.86
CA TRP A 191 -16.65 -8.83 -17.77
C TRP A 191 -17.17 -9.19 -19.16
N GLU A 192 -16.82 -10.37 -19.68
CA GLU A 192 -17.35 -10.86 -20.96
C GLU A 192 -18.87 -11.04 -20.90
N MET A 193 -19.40 -11.56 -19.78
CA MET A 193 -20.86 -11.62 -19.53
C MET A 193 -21.49 -10.21 -19.56
N TYR A 194 -20.84 -9.22 -18.94
CA TYR A 194 -21.29 -7.82 -19.01
C TYR A 194 -21.33 -7.29 -20.46
N LEU A 195 -20.33 -7.59 -21.28
CA LEU A 195 -20.28 -7.13 -22.66
C LEU A 195 -21.41 -7.75 -23.49
N ALA A 196 -21.63 -9.06 -23.34
CA ALA A 196 -22.64 -9.84 -24.07
C ALA A 196 -24.09 -9.62 -23.60
N GLU A 197 -24.30 -9.19 -22.35
CA GLU A 197 -25.63 -9.03 -21.78
C GLU A 197 -26.40 -7.86 -22.43
N SER A 198 -27.66 -8.13 -22.78
CA SER A 198 -28.58 -7.20 -23.43
C SER A 198 -29.56 -6.54 -22.44
N SER A 199 -29.95 -7.27 -21.38
CA SER A 199 -30.81 -6.75 -20.32
C SER A 199 -30.08 -5.65 -19.52
N PRO A 200 -30.61 -4.40 -19.47
CA PRO A 200 -29.93 -3.31 -18.78
C PRO A 200 -29.66 -3.59 -17.30
N GLN A 201 -30.58 -4.27 -16.62
CA GLN A 201 -30.46 -4.62 -15.21
C GLN A 201 -29.37 -5.67 -14.97
N ALA A 202 -29.39 -6.77 -15.72
CA ALA A 202 -28.37 -7.82 -15.60
C ALA A 202 -27.00 -7.29 -16.02
N LYS A 203 -26.93 -6.48 -17.09
CA LYS A 203 -25.71 -5.83 -17.56
C LYS A 203 -25.09 -4.95 -16.47
N ALA A 204 -25.91 -4.13 -15.80
CA ALA A 204 -25.44 -3.32 -14.68
C ALA A 204 -24.92 -4.18 -13.51
N ALA A 205 -25.60 -5.28 -13.20
CA ALA A 205 -25.19 -6.21 -12.14
C ALA A 205 -23.88 -6.92 -12.45
N TYR A 206 -23.72 -7.52 -13.63
CA TYR A 206 -22.47 -8.13 -14.08
C TYR A 206 -21.31 -7.15 -13.99
N ARG A 207 -21.49 -5.90 -14.44
CA ARG A 207 -20.45 -4.86 -14.33
C ARG A 207 -20.01 -4.64 -12.88
N VAL A 208 -20.96 -4.53 -11.95
CA VAL A 208 -20.65 -4.31 -10.53
C VAL A 208 -19.91 -5.51 -9.93
N ILE A 209 -20.36 -6.73 -10.22
CA ILE A 209 -19.77 -7.97 -9.71
C ILE A 209 -18.37 -8.16 -10.30
N ALA A 210 -18.19 -7.95 -11.61
CA ALA A 210 -16.90 -8.03 -12.30
C ALA A 210 -15.86 -7.10 -11.63
N PHE A 211 -16.20 -5.83 -11.42
CA PHE A 211 -15.28 -4.90 -10.75
C PHE A 211 -14.97 -5.28 -9.31
N ARG A 212 -15.92 -5.85 -8.56
CA ARG A 212 -15.67 -6.33 -7.20
C ARG A 212 -14.71 -7.51 -7.21
N VAL A 213 -14.94 -8.50 -8.07
CA VAL A 213 -14.07 -9.67 -8.20
C VAL A 213 -12.65 -9.28 -8.62
N MET A 214 -12.49 -8.38 -9.59
CA MET A 214 -11.14 -7.89 -9.98
C MET A 214 -10.42 -7.14 -8.85
N ARG A 215 -11.15 -6.41 -8.00
CA ARG A 215 -10.56 -5.77 -6.82
C ARG A 215 -10.09 -6.81 -5.80
N LEU A 216 -10.86 -7.88 -5.58
CA LEU A 216 -10.45 -8.99 -4.71
C LEU A 216 -9.18 -9.65 -5.23
N SER A 217 -9.09 -9.89 -6.55
CA SER A 217 -7.86 -10.37 -7.19
C SER A 217 -6.65 -9.48 -6.86
N GLY A 218 -6.78 -8.16 -7.09
CA GLY A 218 -5.72 -7.22 -6.76
C GLY A 218 -5.31 -7.26 -5.29
N LYS A 219 -6.28 -7.30 -4.37
CA LYS A 219 -6.03 -7.39 -2.91
C LYS A 219 -5.32 -8.69 -2.53
N SER A 220 -5.74 -9.82 -3.09
CA SER A 220 -5.08 -11.12 -2.86
C SER A 220 -3.66 -11.16 -3.42
N TYR A 221 -3.38 -10.49 -4.55
CA TYR A 221 -2.00 -10.31 -5.02
C TYR A 221 -1.16 -9.46 -4.06
N GLU A 222 -1.70 -8.37 -3.50
CA GLU A 222 -0.99 -7.58 -2.48
C GLU A 222 -0.67 -8.45 -1.24
N MET A 223 -1.62 -9.30 -0.80
CA MET A 223 -1.42 -10.20 0.35
C MET A 223 -0.32 -11.23 0.08
N ALA A 224 -0.34 -11.83 -1.10
CA ALA A 224 0.68 -12.77 -1.53
C ALA A 224 2.06 -12.09 -1.64
N ALA A 225 2.10 -10.88 -2.19
CA ALA A 225 3.33 -10.13 -2.37
C ALA A 225 3.95 -9.74 -1.02
N ASP A 226 3.18 -9.19 -0.07
CA ASP A 226 3.67 -8.88 1.27
C ASP A 226 4.15 -10.14 1.99
N GLY A 227 3.38 -11.23 1.91
CA GLY A 227 3.77 -12.50 2.52
C GLY A 227 5.09 -13.06 1.96
N PHE A 228 5.26 -13.12 0.64
CA PHE A 228 6.53 -13.54 0.06
C PHE A 228 7.68 -12.59 0.40
N GLY A 229 7.43 -11.28 0.49
CA GLY A 229 8.41 -10.30 0.92
C GLY A 229 8.93 -10.55 2.33
N ARG A 230 8.05 -10.97 3.25
CA ARG A 230 8.42 -11.33 4.63
C ARG A 230 9.21 -12.64 4.75
N THR A 231 9.19 -13.47 3.70
CA THR A 231 9.98 -14.71 3.61
C THR A 231 11.31 -14.54 2.87
N GLY A 232 11.70 -13.30 2.55
CA GLY A 232 12.91 -13.02 1.78
C GLY A 232 12.82 -13.40 0.29
N LYS A 233 11.65 -13.83 -0.20
CA LYS A 233 11.42 -14.18 -1.62
C LYS A 233 11.12 -12.92 -2.44
N TYR A 234 12.05 -11.97 -2.43
CA TYR A 234 11.87 -10.61 -2.96
C TYR A 234 11.51 -10.59 -4.45
N LYS A 235 12.19 -11.37 -5.31
CA LYS A 235 11.79 -11.58 -6.72
C LYS A 235 10.31 -11.93 -6.91
N ARG A 236 9.79 -12.87 -6.11
CA ARG A 236 8.40 -13.32 -6.23
C ARG A 236 7.44 -12.25 -5.72
N SER A 237 7.80 -11.57 -4.62
CA SER A 237 7.07 -10.42 -4.09
C SER A 237 6.94 -9.31 -5.14
N ALA A 238 8.05 -8.91 -5.76
CA ALA A 238 8.07 -7.87 -6.78
C ALA A 238 7.17 -8.20 -7.98
N LYS A 239 7.25 -9.45 -8.50
CA LYS A 239 6.35 -9.92 -9.56
C LYS A 239 4.87 -9.83 -9.17
N LEU A 240 4.52 -10.17 -7.94
CA LEU A 240 3.12 -10.14 -7.50
C LEU A 240 2.60 -8.73 -7.27
N TRP A 241 3.46 -7.80 -6.83
CA TRP A 241 3.13 -6.38 -6.83
C TRP A 241 2.90 -5.85 -8.26
N THR A 242 3.71 -6.28 -9.23
CA THR A 242 3.50 -5.98 -10.66
C THR A 242 2.17 -6.54 -11.18
N GLU A 243 1.80 -7.77 -10.82
CA GLU A 243 0.50 -8.38 -11.19
C GLU A 243 -0.67 -7.64 -10.53
N ALA A 244 -0.54 -7.25 -9.26
CA ALA A 244 -1.53 -6.41 -8.59
C ALA A 244 -1.70 -5.07 -9.35
N ALA A 245 -0.60 -4.43 -9.76
CA ALA A 245 -0.64 -3.20 -10.53
C ALA A 245 -1.31 -3.40 -11.90
N ALA A 246 -1.03 -4.52 -12.59
CA ALA A 246 -1.69 -4.91 -13.82
C ALA A 246 -3.21 -5.07 -13.63
N GLY A 247 -3.65 -5.68 -12.53
CA GLY A 247 -5.05 -5.75 -12.14
C GLY A 247 -5.71 -4.38 -11.99
N SER A 248 -5.03 -3.41 -11.35
CA SER A 248 -5.53 -2.03 -11.25
C SER A 248 -5.59 -1.33 -12.61
N LYS A 249 -4.58 -1.51 -13.48
CA LYS A 249 -4.60 -1.00 -14.86
C LYS A 249 -5.79 -1.55 -15.65
N LEU A 250 -6.08 -2.84 -15.50
CA LEU A 250 -7.23 -3.49 -16.15
C LEU A 250 -8.56 -2.91 -15.64
N VAL A 251 -8.72 -2.74 -14.33
CA VAL A 251 -9.91 -2.11 -13.75
C VAL A 251 -10.05 -0.66 -14.23
N MET A 252 -8.95 0.10 -14.28
CA MET A 252 -8.91 1.47 -14.79
C MET A 252 -9.42 1.53 -16.24
N ALA A 253 -8.87 0.72 -17.14
CA ALA A 253 -9.27 0.68 -18.55
C ALA A 253 -10.76 0.31 -18.72
N ARG A 254 -11.23 -0.69 -17.95
CA ARG A 254 -12.64 -1.10 -17.96
C ARG A 254 -13.58 -0.04 -17.35
N LYS A 255 -13.12 0.71 -16.34
CA LYS A 255 -13.88 1.86 -15.78
C LYS A 255 -14.00 2.97 -16.82
N GLU A 256 -12.93 3.26 -17.53
CA GLU A 256 -12.92 4.27 -18.59
C GLU A 256 -13.86 3.88 -19.74
N SER A 257 -13.75 2.65 -20.26
CA SER A 257 -14.61 2.18 -21.35
C SER A 257 -16.09 2.06 -20.99
N SER A 258 -16.41 1.88 -19.70
CA SER A 258 -17.79 1.85 -19.19
C SER A 258 -18.32 3.20 -18.71
N GLY A 259 -17.62 4.30 -19.00
CA GLY A 259 -18.05 5.67 -18.73
C GLY A 259 -18.04 6.06 -17.24
N ALA A 260 -17.14 5.50 -16.45
CA ALA A 260 -17.00 5.87 -15.03
C ALA A 260 -16.48 7.31 -14.86
N LYS A 261 -16.76 7.90 -13.69
CA LYS A 261 -16.23 9.22 -13.32
C LYS A 261 -14.70 9.23 -13.33
N LYS A 262 -14.10 10.34 -13.78
CA LYS A 262 -12.64 10.54 -13.80
C LYS A 262 -11.96 10.28 -12.45
N SER A 263 -12.61 10.63 -11.33
CA SER A 263 -12.08 10.36 -9.98
C SER A 263 -11.91 8.86 -9.70
N HIS A 264 -12.84 8.01 -10.17
CA HIS A 264 -12.71 6.56 -10.00
C HIS A 264 -11.58 6.00 -10.86
N VAL A 265 -11.42 6.49 -12.08
CA VAL A 265 -10.29 6.12 -12.97
C VAL A 265 -8.97 6.57 -12.35
N GLY A 266 -8.92 7.81 -11.86
CA GLY A 266 -7.75 8.37 -11.18
C GLY A 266 -7.33 7.58 -9.95
N PHE A 267 -8.27 7.12 -9.13
CA PHE A 267 -7.96 6.26 -7.98
C PHE A 267 -7.22 4.97 -8.40
N TYR A 268 -7.70 4.27 -9.43
CA TYR A 268 -7.05 3.04 -9.90
C TYR A 268 -5.69 3.30 -10.57
N ARG A 269 -5.51 4.47 -11.17
CA ARG A 269 -4.20 4.91 -11.67
C ARG A 269 -3.20 5.08 -10.53
N LEU A 270 -3.58 5.78 -9.47
CA LEU A 270 -2.75 5.97 -8.27
C LEU A 270 -2.46 4.63 -7.59
N GLN A 271 -3.46 3.77 -7.45
CA GLN A 271 -3.29 2.41 -6.92
C GLN A 271 -2.30 1.58 -7.75
N ALA A 272 -2.40 1.60 -9.07
CA ALA A 272 -1.45 0.91 -9.94
C ALA A 272 -0.03 1.47 -9.77
N SER A 273 0.13 2.79 -9.65
CA SER A 273 1.42 3.44 -9.40
C SER A 273 2.03 3.00 -8.07
N SER A 274 1.29 3.03 -6.97
CA SER A 274 1.81 2.64 -5.65
C SER A 274 2.18 1.16 -5.59
N ARG A 275 1.41 0.29 -6.27
CA ARG A 275 1.77 -1.13 -6.42
C ARG A 275 3.08 -1.30 -7.21
N MET A 276 3.30 -0.51 -8.25
CA MET A 276 4.58 -0.51 -8.98
C MET A 276 5.74 0.01 -8.12
N ASN A 277 5.54 1.06 -7.32
CA ASN A 277 6.56 1.52 -6.37
C ASN A 277 6.91 0.45 -5.33
N ARG A 278 5.92 -0.34 -4.85
CA ARG A 278 6.19 -1.53 -4.03
C ARG A 278 7.00 -2.58 -4.80
N ALA A 279 6.69 -2.83 -6.08
CA ALA A 279 7.47 -3.74 -6.90
C ALA A 279 8.93 -3.26 -7.04
N THR A 280 9.16 -1.97 -7.28
CA THR A 280 10.50 -1.35 -7.33
C THR A 280 11.29 -1.60 -6.05
N TYR A 281 10.67 -1.40 -4.87
CA TYR A 281 11.31 -1.68 -3.59
C TYR A 281 11.77 -3.15 -3.49
N TYR A 282 10.91 -4.11 -3.82
CA TYR A 282 11.29 -5.52 -3.76
C TYR A 282 12.25 -5.95 -4.86
N TRP A 283 12.24 -5.33 -6.04
CA TRP A 283 13.27 -5.55 -7.05
C TRP A 283 14.64 -5.06 -6.59
N ALA A 284 14.70 -3.93 -5.89
CA ALA A 284 15.94 -3.42 -5.31
C ALA A 284 16.48 -4.36 -4.22
N LEU A 285 15.62 -4.88 -3.34
CA LEU A 285 16.03 -5.90 -2.35
C LEU A 285 16.52 -7.20 -2.99
N ASP A 286 16.02 -7.54 -4.19
CA ASP A 286 16.44 -8.70 -4.97
C ASP A 286 17.74 -8.44 -5.77
N ASN A 287 18.31 -7.23 -5.71
CA ASN A 287 19.41 -6.76 -6.55
C ASN A 287 19.15 -6.91 -8.07
N ASN A 288 17.90 -6.69 -8.49
CA ASN A 288 17.50 -6.76 -9.91
C ASN A 288 17.27 -5.35 -10.48
N GLU A 289 18.35 -4.74 -10.99
CA GLU A 289 18.34 -3.38 -11.54
C GLU A 289 17.38 -3.19 -12.72
N ASP A 290 17.34 -4.15 -13.66
CA ASP A 290 16.39 -4.10 -14.79
C ASP A 290 14.94 -4.05 -14.29
N GLY A 291 14.62 -4.87 -13.28
CA GLY A 291 13.31 -4.88 -12.64
C GLY A 291 12.98 -3.58 -11.92
N VAL A 292 13.98 -2.96 -11.27
CA VAL A 292 13.85 -1.64 -10.65
C VAL A 292 13.49 -0.59 -11.68
N VAL A 293 14.28 -0.46 -12.76
CA VAL A 293 14.09 0.54 -13.81
C VAL A 293 12.74 0.36 -14.49
N GLU A 294 12.38 -0.88 -14.86
CA GLU A 294 11.10 -1.17 -15.51
C GLU A 294 9.90 -0.80 -14.61
N ALA A 295 9.90 -1.26 -13.36
CA ALA A 295 8.80 -0.99 -12.42
C ALA A 295 8.66 0.50 -12.13
N LEU A 296 9.79 1.20 -11.98
CA LEU A 296 9.79 2.62 -11.67
C LEU A 296 9.32 3.48 -12.85
N ALA A 297 9.75 3.16 -14.07
CA ALA A 297 9.25 3.80 -15.28
C ALA A 297 7.73 3.60 -15.44
N GLN A 298 7.23 2.40 -15.15
CA GLN A 298 5.78 2.15 -15.17
C GLN A 298 5.05 2.95 -14.07
N ALA A 299 5.61 3.05 -12.87
CA ALA A 299 5.03 3.85 -11.79
C ALA A 299 4.91 5.34 -12.19
N GLN A 300 5.97 5.92 -12.74
CA GLN A 300 6.02 7.32 -13.19
C GLN A 300 5.02 7.60 -14.33
N ALA A 301 4.93 6.70 -15.30
CA ALA A 301 3.97 6.82 -16.38
C ALA A 301 2.52 6.83 -15.87
N LEU A 302 2.25 6.13 -14.75
CA LEU A 302 0.95 6.11 -14.10
C LEU A 302 0.72 7.35 -13.23
N SER A 303 1.70 7.80 -12.44
CA SER A 303 1.55 8.96 -11.55
C SER A 303 1.56 10.30 -12.28
N GLY A 304 2.15 10.37 -13.48
CA GLY A 304 2.41 11.62 -14.20
C GLY A 304 3.58 12.41 -13.62
N GLN A 305 4.41 11.81 -12.76
CA GLN A 305 5.59 12.44 -12.16
C GLN A 305 6.83 12.08 -12.97
N ALA A 306 7.26 12.95 -13.89
CA ALA A 306 8.43 12.73 -14.75
C ALA A 306 9.78 12.94 -14.02
N GLU A 307 9.78 13.62 -12.88
CA GLU A 307 10.99 14.10 -12.15
C GLU A 307 11.92 12.97 -11.67
N MET A 308 11.44 11.73 -11.64
CA MET A 308 12.20 10.61 -11.07
C MET A 308 13.04 9.86 -12.11
N GLN A 309 12.83 10.06 -13.43
CA GLN A 309 13.72 9.50 -14.46
C GLN A 309 15.12 10.12 -14.42
N THR A 310 15.18 11.42 -14.15
CA THR A 310 16.44 12.16 -13.97
C THR A 310 17.28 11.58 -12.83
N LEU A 311 16.64 11.17 -11.72
CA LEU A 311 17.35 10.58 -10.57
C LEU A 311 17.93 9.19 -10.84
N LEU A 312 17.43 8.45 -11.84
CA LEU A 312 17.97 7.15 -12.22
C LEU A 312 19.16 7.30 -13.18
N ALA A 313 19.08 8.24 -14.11
CA ALA A 313 20.17 8.52 -15.05
C ALA A 313 21.45 8.95 -14.33
N ASP A 314 21.32 9.73 -13.26
CA ASP A 314 22.47 10.22 -12.48
C ASP A 314 23.18 9.11 -11.66
N GLN A 315 22.55 7.93 -11.46
CA GLN A 315 23.15 6.81 -10.73
C GLN A 315 23.94 5.84 -11.63
N GLU A 316 23.62 5.77 -12.93
CA GLU A 316 24.39 4.95 -13.88
C GLU A 316 25.78 5.56 -14.19
N GLU A 317 25.95 6.86 -13.93
CA GLU A 317 27.18 7.60 -14.20
C GLU A 317 28.19 7.64 -13.03
N ASP A 318 27.94 6.97 -11.89
CA ASP A 318 28.93 6.84 -10.80
C ASP A 318 29.68 5.48 -10.85
N PRO A 319 30.83 5.40 -11.54
CA PRO A 319 31.60 4.16 -11.70
C PRO A 319 32.27 3.66 -10.41
N THR A 320 32.12 4.34 -9.27
CA THR A 320 32.78 3.94 -8.02
C THR A 320 32.13 2.71 -7.36
N ILE A 321 30.85 2.42 -7.63
CA ILE A 321 30.14 1.26 -7.05
C ILE A 321 30.40 -0.03 -7.84
N SER A 322 30.64 0.07 -9.15
CA SER A 322 30.92 -1.09 -10.03
C SER A 322 32.21 -1.86 -9.65
N ASN A 323 33.17 -1.23 -8.98
CA ASN A 323 34.47 -1.83 -8.67
C ASN A 323 34.54 -2.55 -7.30
N GLN A 324 33.46 -2.53 -6.50
CA GLN A 324 33.42 -3.22 -5.20
C GLN A 324 32.69 -4.58 -5.21
N GLN A 325 32.05 -4.96 -6.32
CA GLN A 325 31.35 -6.24 -6.46
C GLN A 325 32.11 -7.28 -7.29
N ALA A 326 33.33 -6.96 -7.73
CA ALA A 326 34.19 -7.84 -8.53
C ALA A 326 35.39 -8.43 -7.76
N ASN A 327 35.40 -8.35 -6.42
CA ASN A 327 36.41 -8.98 -5.55
C ASN A 327 35.77 -9.86 -4.48
#